data_AF-A0A094HI10-F1
#
_entry.id   AF-A0A094HI10-F1
#
_cell.length_a   1.000
_cell.length_b   1.000
_cell.length_c   1.000
_cell.angle_alpha   90.00
_cell.angle_beta   90.00
_cell.angle_gamma   90.00
#
_symmetry.space_group_name_H-M   'P 1'
#
loop_
_entity.id
_entity.type
_entity.pdbx_description
1 polymer ?
#
loop_
_entity_poly.entity_id
_entity_poly.type
_entity_poly.pdbx_seq_one_letter_code
_entity_poly.pdbx_strand_id
1 'polypeptide(L)'
;MGFERRPNPFFVTGTSSIQAIMNHAFGDRIKLKKVFKTLTYAEGSRKTEYLLALWMNRFVAFQLHSLEKRTEETPTGVNIERFLVSMVSKVTAIGKKRVFAVLASFPVESTSPYHPRAPE
;
A
#
# COMPACT_ATOMS: atom_id res chain seq x y z
N MET A 1 -16.18 -32.11 -42.62
CA MET A 1 -15.05 -31.20 -42.33
C MET A 1 -14.90 -31.10 -40.83
N GLY A 2 -13.84 -31.70 -40.27
CA GLY A 2 -13.51 -31.56 -38.85
C GLY A 2 -12.57 -30.37 -38.67
N PHE A 3 -12.92 -29.42 -37.80
CA PHE A 3 -12.01 -28.35 -37.43
C PHE A 3 -10.95 -28.93 -36.47
N GLU A 4 -9.68 -28.95 -36.88
CA GLU A 4 -8.57 -29.30 -36.00
C GLU A 4 -8.50 -28.28 -34.85
N ARG A 5 -8.62 -28.75 -33.61
CA ARG A 5 -8.37 -27.93 -32.42
C ARG A 5 -6.89 -27.56 -32.40
N ARG A 6 -6.56 -26.31 -32.72
CA ARG A 6 -5.19 -25.80 -32.57
C ARG A 6 -4.77 -25.92 -31.09
N PRO A 7 -3.57 -26.46 -30.78
CA PRO A 7 -3.10 -26.54 -29.40
C PRO A 7 -3.02 -25.14 -28.78
N ASN A 8 -3.52 -24.99 -27.55
CA ASN A 8 -3.52 -23.71 -26.84
C ASN A 8 -2.08 -23.33 -26.48
N PRO A 9 -1.52 -22.24 -27.05
CA PRO A 9 -0.13 -21.86 -26.83
C PRO A 9 0.16 -21.42 -25.38
N PHE A 10 -0.88 -21.12 -24.59
CA PHE A 10 -0.75 -20.66 -23.21
C PHE A 10 -0.91 -21.77 -22.17
N PHE A 11 -1.05 -23.03 -22.59
CA PHE A 11 -1.33 -24.15 -21.68
C PHE A 11 -0.29 -24.31 -20.56
N VAL A 12 0.97 -23.97 -20.85
CA VAL A 12 2.08 -24.06 -19.89
C VAL A 12 2.45 -22.72 -19.25
N THR A 13 1.80 -21.62 -19.63
CA THR A 13 2.16 -20.28 -19.16
C THR A 13 1.85 -20.14 -17.68
N GLY A 14 2.83 -19.67 -16.89
CA GLY A 14 2.66 -19.44 -15.46
C GLY A 14 2.73 -20.70 -14.58
N THR A 15 2.94 -21.88 -15.16
CA THR A 15 3.10 -23.14 -14.40
C THR A 15 4.26 -23.07 -13.39
N SER A 16 5.39 -22.51 -13.80
CA SER A 16 6.54 -22.31 -12.91
C SER A 16 6.24 -21.37 -11.74
N SER A 17 5.53 -20.26 -11.98
CA SER A 17 5.12 -19.35 -10.90
C SER A 17 4.10 -19.98 -9.95
N ILE A 18 3.18 -20.79 -10.48
CA ILE A 18 2.20 -21.52 -9.67
C ILE A 18 2.90 -22.56 -8.80
N GLN A 19 3.85 -23.32 -9.35
CA GLN A 19 4.65 -24.28 -8.60
C GLN A 19 5.49 -23.60 -7.52
N ALA A 20 6.10 -22.44 -7.82
CA ALA A 20 6.82 -21.67 -6.82
C ALA A 20 5.91 -21.27 -5.65
N ILE A 21 4.70 -20.76 -5.93
CA ILE A 21 3.70 -20.43 -4.89
C ILE A 21 3.38 -21.67 -4.04
N MET A 22 3.11 -22.81 -4.68
CA MET A 22 2.79 -24.05 -3.98
C MET A 22 3.94 -24.53 -3.09
N ASN A 23 5.18 -24.44 -3.57
CA ASN A 23 6.38 -24.85 -2.83
C ASN A 23 6.63 -23.96 -1.61
N HIS A 24 6.32 -22.67 -1.69
CA HIS A 24 6.50 -21.73 -0.59
C HIS A 24 5.35 -21.73 0.42
N ALA A 25 4.14 -22.13 0.02
CA ALA A 25 2.94 -22.07 0.85
C ALA A 25 3.06 -22.80 2.20
N PHE A 26 3.73 -23.96 2.23
CA PHE A 26 3.92 -24.70 3.49
C PHE A 26 4.88 -23.98 4.45
N GLY A 27 5.96 -23.41 3.92
CA GLY A 27 6.91 -22.61 4.69
C GLY A 27 6.23 -21.36 5.28
N ASP A 28 5.41 -20.68 4.49
CA ASP A 28 4.66 -19.52 4.94
C ASP A 28 3.63 -19.86 6.00
N ARG A 29 2.94 -21.00 5.88
CA ARG A 29 2.00 -21.48 6.89
C ARG A 29 2.69 -21.72 8.25
N ILE A 30 3.88 -22.31 8.24
CA ILE A 30 4.66 -22.54 9.47
C ILE A 30 5.11 -21.21 10.06
N LYS A 31 5.64 -20.31 9.25
CA LYS A 31 6.06 -18.97 9.69
C LYS A 31 4.90 -18.20 10.32
N LEU A 32 3.76 -18.13 9.65
CA LEU A 32 2.56 -17.45 10.16
C LEU A 32 2.09 -18.03 11.50
N LYS A 33 2.05 -19.36 11.63
CA LYS A 33 1.70 -20.01 12.91
C LYS A 33 2.68 -19.68 14.03
N LYS A 34 3.98 -19.65 13.73
CA LYS A 34 4.99 -19.28 14.73
C LYS A 34 4.81 -17.82 15.15
N VAL A 35 4.73 -16.91 14.19
CA VAL A 35 4.51 -15.47 14.45
C VAL A 35 3.28 -15.22 15.30
N PHE A 36 2.15 -15.86 14.97
CA PHE A 36 0.92 -15.72 15.75
C PHE A 36 1.07 -16.21 17.20
N LYS A 37 1.74 -17.34 17.41
CA LYS A 37 1.94 -17.93 18.75
C LYS A 37 2.98 -17.18 19.58
N THR A 38 3.95 -16.55 18.93
CA THR A 38 5.01 -15.78 19.59
C THR A 38 4.69 -14.30 19.68
N LEU A 39 3.52 -13.88 19.19
CA LEU A 39 3.04 -12.51 19.33
C LEU A 39 2.81 -12.26 20.82
N THR A 40 3.78 -11.64 21.47
CA THR A 40 3.58 -11.08 22.80
C THR A 40 2.54 -9.98 22.65
N TYR A 41 1.56 -9.94 23.56
CA TYR A 41 0.62 -8.82 23.65
C TYR A 41 1.43 -7.56 24.04
N ALA A 42 2.02 -6.92 23.04
CA ALA A 42 2.52 -5.57 23.16
C ALA A 42 1.29 -4.65 23.09
N GLU A 43 1.08 -3.86 24.14
CA GLU A 43 0.14 -2.75 24.08
C GLU A 43 0.48 -1.92 22.84
N GLY A 44 -0.44 -1.89 21.88
CA GLY A 44 -0.20 -1.25 20.59
C GLY A 44 0.17 0.21 20.84
N SER A 45 1.21 0.72 20.15
CA SER A 45 1.49 2.15 20.24
C SER A 45 0.21 2.93 19.90
N ARG A 46 -0.08 4.04 20.59
CA ARG A 46 -1.27 4.87 20.31
C ARG A 46 -1.40 5.24 18.82
N LYS A 47 -0.26 5.37 18.13
CA LYS A 47 -0.21 5.59 16.68
C LYS A 47 -0.75 4.41 15.88
N THR A 48 -0.44 3.18 16.30
CA THR A 48 -0.96 1.94 15.71
C THR A 48 -2.48 1.86 15.88
N GLU A 49 -2.99 2.15 17.07
CA GLU A 49 -4.44 2.18 17.36
C GLU A 49 -5.15 3.22 16.49
N TYR A 50 -4.60 4.43 16.41
CA TYR A 50 -5.12 5.48 15.55
C TYR A 50 -5.16 5.04 14.07
N LEU A 51 -4.09 4.44 13.56
CA LEU A 51 -4.05 3.96 12.19
C LEU A 51 -5.09 2.86 11.95
N LEU A 52 -5.23 1.92 12.88
CA LEU A 52 -6.24 0.87 12.80
C LEU A 52 -7.65 1.47 12.73
N ALA A 53 -7.99 2.37 13.64
CA ALA A 53 -9.28 3.06 13.67
C ALA A 53 -9.52 3.85 12.38
N LEU A 54 -8.51 4.56 11.88
CA LEU A 54 -8.59 5.31 10.62
C LEU A 54 -8.90 4.40 9.43
N TRP A 55 -8.25 3.25 9.33
CA TRP A 55 -8.50 2.27 8.26
C TRP A 55 -9.91 1.69 8.36
N MET A 56 -10.37 1.36 9.58
CA MET A 56 -11.74 0.88 9.80
C MET A 56 -12.79 1.92 9.42
N ASN A 57 -12.62 3.18 9.83
CA ASN A 57 -13.55 4.26 9.49
C ASN A 57 -13.62 4.49 7.97
N ARG A 58 -12.47 4.43 7.28
CA ARG A 58 -12.44 4.54 5.81
C ARG A 58 -13.14 3.38 5.13
N PHE A 59 -12.99 2.16 5.65
CA PHE A 59 -13.66 0.99 5.10
C PHE A 59 -15.18 1.08 5.29
N VAL A 60 -15.64 1.50 6.47
CA VAL A 60 -17.06 1.77 6.75
C VAL A 60 -17.63 2.81 5.78
N ALA A 61 -16.93 3.93 5.60
CA ALA A 61 -17.35 4.95 4.64
C ALA A 61 -17.40 4.42 3.20
N PHE A 62 -16.43 3.58 2.80
CA PHE A 62 -16.43 2.94 1.49
C PHE A 62 -17.62 1.99 1.31
N GLN A 63 -17.96 1.19 2.33
CA GLN A 63 -19.13 0.32 2.27
C GLN A 63 -20.42 1.11 2.09
N LEU A 64 -20.62 2.17 2.88
CA LEU A 64 -21.83 2.99 2.84
C LEU A 64 -21.95 3.78 1.53
N HIS A 65 -20.86 4.39 1.05
CA HIS A 65 -20.92 5.36 -0.04
C HIS A 65 -20.48 4.83 -1.39
N SER A 66 -19.73 3.74 -1.44
CA SER A 66 -19.22 3.17 -2.71
C SER A 66 -19.81 1.81 -3.04
N LEU A 67 -20.15 1.01 -2.01
CA LEU A 67 -20.81 -0.28 -2.22
C LEU A 67 -22.32 -0.23 -1.92
N GLU A 68 -22.80 0.87 -1.33
CA GLU A 68 -24.20 1.05 -0.88
C GLU A 68 -24.68 -0.10 0.02
N LYS A 69 -23.78 -0.64 0.83
CA LYS A 69 -24.08 -1.73 1.77
C LYS A 69 -24.24 -1.19 3.18
N ARG A 70 -25.10 -1.86 3.94
CA ARG A 70 -25.26 -1.59 5.37
C ARG A 70 -24.01 -2.02 6.13
N THR A 71 -23.65 -1.26 7.15
CA THR A 71 -22.49 -1.54 8.01
C THR A 71 -22.68 -2.76 8.90
N GLU A 72 -23.91 -3.20 9.11
CA GLU A 72 -24.21 -4.43 9.87
C GLU A 72 -23.92 -5.70 9.06
N GLU A 73 -23.82 -5.61 7.74
CA GLU A 73 -23.55 -6.77 6.90
C GLU A 73 -22.08 -7.19 6.98
N THR A 74 -21.84 -8.49 7.15
CA THR A 74 -20.46 -9.01 7.15
C THR A 74 -19.82 -8.77 5.78
N PRO A 75 -18.68 -8.07 5.70
CA PRO A 75 -18.03 -7.80 4.43
C PRO A 75 -17.55 -9.10 3.77
N THR A 76 -17.83 -9.24 2.48
CA THR A 76 -17.28 -10.34 1.68
C THR A 76 -15.83 -10.06 1.29
N GLY A 77 -15.08 -11.10 0.94
CA GLY A 77 -13.72 -10.95 0.42
C GLY A 77 -13.64 -10.00 -0.78
N VAL A 78 -14.64 -10.02 -1.66
CA VAL A 78 -14.75 -9.12 -2.81
C VAL A 78 -14.90 -7.65 -2.39
N ASN A 79 -15.65 -7.37 -1.32
CA ASN A 79 -15.78 -6.01 -0.79
C ASN A 79 -14.42 -5.49 -0.29
N ILE A 80 -13.65 -6.34 0.40
CA ILE A 80 -12.34 -6.00 0.93
C ILE A 80 -11.35 -5.78 -0.21
N GLU A 81 -11.35 -6.64 -1.22
CA GLU A 81 -10.52 -6.48 -2.41
C GLU A 81 -10.78 -5.15 -3.12
N ARG A 82 -12.06 -4.83 -3.38
CA ARG A 82 -12.46 -3.55 -3.99
C ARG A 82 -12.01 -2.35 -3.16
N PHE A 83 -12.09 -2.44 -1.84
CA PHE A 83 -11.58 -1.40 -0.95
C PHE A 83 -10.07 -1.24 -1.10
N LEU A 84 -9.30 -2.31 -1.01
CA LEU A 84 -7.83 -2.25 -1.10
C LEU A 84 -7.37 -1.66 -2.44
N VAL A 85 -7.98 -2.08 -3.55
CA VAL A 85 -7.64 -1.57 -4.89
C VAL A 85 -8.02 -0.08 -5.05
N SER A 86 -9.17 0.33 -4.51
CA SER A 86 -9.66 1.71 -4.69
C SER A 86 -9.04 2.73 -3.73
N MET A 87 -8.63 2.31 -2.54
CA MET A 87 -8.18 3.22 -1.48
C MET A 87 -6.66 3.42 -1.51
N VAL A 88 -5.87 2.41 -1.88
CA VAL A 88 -4.40 2.53 -1.98
C VAL A 88 -3.97 3.63 -2.96
N SER A 89 -4.74 3.88 -4.02
CA SER A 89 -4.49 4.99 -4.96
C SER A 89 -4.87 6.38 -4.41
N LYS A 90 -5.73 6.44 -3.38
CA LYS A 90 -6.29 7.68 -2.81
C LYS A 90 -5.65 8.07 -1.47
N VAL A 91 -5.02 7.15 -0.76
CA VAL A 91 -4.23 7.48 0.44
C VAL A 91 -3.01 8.27 -0.01
N THR A 92 -3.07 9.59 0.16
CA THR A 92 -1.87 10.42 0.01
C THR A 92 -0.85 9.92 1.02
N ALA A 93 0.35 9.54 0.56
CA ALA A 93 1.43 9.17 1.47
C ALA A 93 1.58 10.26 2.54
N ILE A 94 1.43 9.89 3.81
CA ILE A 94 1.72 10.76 4.95
C ILE A 94 3.19 11.15 4.80
N GLY A 95 3.43 12.37 4.32
CA GLY A 95 4.77 12.90 4.00
C GLY A 95 4.87 13.75 2.73
N LYS A 96 3.93 13.69 1.78
CA LYS A 96 4.08 14.41 0.49
C LYS A 96 3.48 15.83 0.42
N LYS A 97 2.87 16.35 1.48
CA LYS A 97 2.30 17.71 1.51
C LYS A 97 3.04 18.59 2.51
N ARG A 98 4.19 19.18 2.11
CA ARG A 98 4.74 20.47 2.59
C ARG A 98 6.13 20.90 2.05
N VAL A 99 6.60 20.41 0.90
CA VAL A 99 7.92 20.86 0.37
C VAL A 99 7.83 21.94 -0.73
N PHE A 100 6.66 22.19 -1.32
CA PHE A 100 6.56 23.09 -2.49
C PHE A 100 6.24 24.57 -2.21
N ALA A 101 6.22 25.02 -0.95
CA ALA A 101 5.82 26.39 -0.61
C ALA A 101 6.95 27.30 -0.07
N VAL A 102 8.21 26.85 -0.05
CA VAL A 102 9.33 27.66 0.49
C VAL A 102 10.31 28.14 -0.60
N LEU A 103 10.20 27.67 -1.84
CA LEU A 103 11.12 28.04 -2.91
C LEU A 103 10.69 29.25 -3.78
N ALA A 104 9.59 29.93 -3.43
CA ALA A 104 9.08 31.07 -4.20
C ALA A 104 9.40 32.45 -3.57
N SER A 105 10.34 32.53 -2.62
CA SER A 105 10.56 33.76 -1.84
C SER A 105 12.01 34.26 -1.79
N PHE A 106 12.84 33.92 -2.77
CA PHE A 106 14.14 34.58 -2.92
C PHE A 106 14.35 35.01 -4.37
N PRO A 107 14.32 36.32 -4.68
CA PRO A 107 14.84 36.80 -5.94
C PRO A 107 16.34 36.53 -5.97
N VAL A 108 16.76 35.71 -6.93
CA VAL A 108 18.16 35.56 -7.30
C VAL A 108 18.55 36.84 -8.04
N GLU A 109 19.33 37.70 -7.38
CA GLU A 109 20.09 38.73 -8.07
C GLU A 109 21.55 38.66 -7.62
N SER A 110 22.41 38.42 -8.60
CA SER A 110 23.85 38.16 -8.48
C SER A 110 24.66 39.45 -8.43
N THR A 111 25.76 39.47 -7.67
CA THR A 111 27.05 40.20 -7.84
C THR A 111 27.74 40.23 -6.45
N SER A 112 29.03 40.03 -6.18
CA SER A 112 30.32 39.93 -6.89
C SER A 112 31.33 39.32 -5.87
N PRO A 113 32.55 38.86 -6.22
CA PRO A 113 33.35 37.95 -5.42
C PRO A 113 34.21 38.65 -4.35
N TYR A 114 34.55 37.87 -3.32
CA TYR A 114 35.49 38.11 -2.24
C TYR A 114 36.58 39.17 -2.49
N HIS A 115 36.67 40.14 -1.57
CA HIS A 115 37.90 40.90 -1.29
C HIS A 115 38.13 40.84 0.24
N PRO A 116 39.14 40.11 0.75
CA PRO A 116 39.49 40.21 2.16
C PRO A 116 40.22 41.53 2.44
N ARG A 117 39.78 42.26 3.47
CA ARG A 117 40.48 43.41 4.03
C ARG A 117 41.72 42.95 4.78
N ALA A 118 42.83 43.65 4.57
CA ALA A 118 44.04 43.54 5.38
C ALA A 118 43.79 44.07 6.81
N PRO A 119 44.53 43.56 7.81
CA PRO A 119 44.85 44.30 9.01
C PRO A 119 46.34 44.69 9.02
N GLU A 120 46.63 45.99 8.95
CA GLU A 120 47.46 46.81 9.86
C GLU A 120 47.64 48.22 9.26
#